data_AF-A0A7Z0TGA9-F1
#
_entry.id   AF-A0A7Z0TGA9-F1
#
_cell.length_a   1.000
_cell.length_b   1.000
_cell.length_c   1.000
_cell.angle_alpha   90.00
_cell.angle_beta   90.00
_cell.angle_gamma   90.00
#
_symmetry.space_group_name_H-M   'P 1'
#
loop_
_entity.id
_entity.type
_entity.pdbx_description
1 polymer ?
#
loop_
_entity_poly.entity_id
_entity_poly.type
_entity_poly.pdbx_seq_one_letter_code
_entity_poly.pdbx_strand_id
1 'polypeptide(L)'
;MQVSAWIPYSNGIYSTECTLRMNDQGGGVRALQRSLKYCYQQNIAVDGNFGPATFTALKNAQSKLAGVASDGVYGYYTGRAIKFPYFTPTGAFYTCR
;
A
#
# COMPACT_ATOMS: atom_id res chain seq x y z
N MET A 1 -10.30 15.98 15.08
CA MET A 1 -9.32 16.20 13.98
C MET A 1 -9.45 15.03 13.02
N GLN A 2 -9.86 15.26 11.78
CA GLN A 2 -9.93 14.19 10.78
C GLN A 2 -8.54 13.99 10.16
N VAL A 3 -8.08 12.75 10.15
CA VAL A 3 -6.86 12.29 9.45
C VAL A 3 -7.30 11.50 8.22
N SER A 4 -6.72 11.80 7.07
CA SER A 4 -7.06 11.12 5.82
C SER A 4 -6.20 9.88 5.64
N ALA A 5 -6.85 8.72 5.50
CA ALA A 5 -6.17 7.47 5.14
C ALA A 5 -6.09 7.34 3.62
N TRP A 6 -4.90 7.00 3.12
CA TRP A 6 -4.74 6.61 1.71
C TRP A 6 -4.77 5.10 1.60
N ILE A 7 -5.97 4.56 1.44
CA ILE A 7 -6.20 3.11 1.31
C ILE A 7 -6.10 2.75 -0.19
N PRO A 8 -5.40 1.66 -0.57
CA PRO A 8 -5.46 1.10 -1.91
C PRO A 8 -6.84 0.51 -2.17
N TYR A 9 -7.64 1.15 -3.01
CA TYR A 9 -8.93 0.63 -3.47
C TYR A 9 -9.04 0.79 -5.00
N SER A 10 -9.84 -0.05 -5.66
CA SER A 10 -10.17 0.09 -7.07
C SER A 10 -11.41 0.99 -7.23
N ASN A 11 -11.29 2.02 -8.07
CA ASN A 11 -12.40 2.74 -8.71
C ASN A 11 -13.61 3.12 -7.80
N GLY A 12 -13.36 3.70 -6.62
CA GLY A 12 -14.43 4.30 -5.81
C GLY A 12 -15.37 3.32 -5.10
N ILE A 13 -15.13 2.02 -5.20
CA ILE A 13 -15.71 1.03 -4.29
C ILE A 13 -14.72 0.93 -3.12
N TYR A 14 -15.14 1.28 -1.89
CA TYR A 14 -14.33 1.19 -0.67
C TYR A 14 -14.08 -0.27 -0.25
N SER A 15 -13.56 -1.07 -1.17
CA SER A 15 -13.26 -2.48 -0.96
C SER A 15 -11.74 -2.66 -0.92
N THR A 16 -11.25 -3.27 0.17
CA THR A 16 -9.89 -3.80 0.27
C THR A 16 -9.71 -5.07 -0.59
N GLU A 17 -10.72 -5.48 -1.36
CA GLU A 17 -10.66 -6.55 -2.35
C GLU A 17 -10.11 -6.08 -3.71
N CYS A 18 -9.31 -5.00 -3.72
CA CYS A 18 -8.55 -4.64 -4.90
C CYS A 18 -7.32 -5.55 -5.00
N THR A 19 -7.15 -6.21 -6.14
CA THR A 19 -5.90 -6.93 -6.45
C THR A 19 -4.96 -5.99 -7.22
N LEU A 20 -3.74 -5.75 -6.71
CA LEU A 20 -2.67 -5.02 -7.41
C LEU A 20 -1.46 -5.94 -7.61
N ARG A 21 -0.94 -5.97 -8.83
CA ARG A 21 0.17 -6.84 -9.26
C ARG A 21 1.00 -6.18 -10.36
N MET A 22 2.07 -6.86 -10.77
CA MET A 22 3.01 -6.40 -11.80
C MET A 22 2.29 -5.82 -13.02
N ASN A 23 2.73 -4.63 -13.44
CA ASN A 23 2.20 -3.83 -14.55
C ASN A 23 0.87 -3.10 -14.30
N ASP A 24 0.23 -3.26 -13.13
CA ASP A 24 -0.92 -2.43 -12.77
C ASP A 24 -0.49 -0.98 -12.54
N GLN A 25 -1.42 -0.04 -12.75
CA GLN A 25 -1.17 1.39 -12.64
C GLN A 25 -2.34 2.15 -11.99
N GLY A 26 -2.07 3.33 -11.46
CA GLY A 26 -3.09 4.29 -11.03
C GLY A 26 -3.14 4.57 -9.52
N GLY A 27 -4.29 5.05 -9.06
CA GLY A 27 -4.48 5.55 -7.68
C GLY A 27 -4.26 4.50 -6.60
N GLY A 28 -4.73 3.27 -6.83
CA GLY A 28 -4.52 2.14 -5.91
C GLY A 28 -3.04 1.81 -5.73
N VAL A 29 -2.27 1.81 -6.81
CA VAL A 29 -0.81 1.61 -6.77
C VAL A 29 -0.13 2.72 -5.99
N ARG A 30 -0.53 3.99 -6.17
CA ARG A 30 0.05 5.11 -5.38
C ARG A 30 -0.24 4.96 -3.89
N ALA A 31 -1.44 4.54 -3.52
CA ALA A 31 -1.78 4.29 -2.13
C ALA A 31 -0.92 3.15 -1.55
N LEU A 32 -0.75 2.06 -2.29
CA LEU A 32 0.12 0.95 -1.88
C LEU A 32 1.57 1.39 -1.73
N GLN A 33 2.11 2.12 -2.70
CA GLN A 33 3.48 2.65 -2.64
C GLN A 33 3.68 3.57 -1.42
N ARG A 34 2.69 4.39 -1.05
CA ARG A 34 2.75 5.18 0.20
C ARG A 34 2.80 4.27 1.43
N SER A 35 1.97 3.24 1.50
CA SER A 35 2.04 2.27 2.61
C SER A 35 3.41 1.63 2.72
N LEU A 36 3.96 1.14 1.61
CA LEU A 36 5.28 0.53 1.59
C LEU A 36 6.37 1.52 2.03
N LYS A 37 6.30 2.76 1.54
CA LYS A 37 7.27 3.80 1.88
C LYS A 37 7.23 4.23 3.34
N TYR A 38 6.06 4.58 3.85
CA TYR A 38 5.93 5.16 5.19
C TYR A 38 5.82 4.12 6.29
N CYS A 39 5.09 3.02 6.07
CA CYS A 39 4.81 2.03 7.11
C CYS A 39 5.78 0.85 7.12
N TYR A 40 6.47 0.61 5.99
CA TYR A 40 7.41 -0.49 5.85
C TYR A 40 8.82 -0.04 5.46
N GLN A 41 9.07 1.27 5.48
CA GLN A 41 10.38 1.91 5.24
C GLN A 41 11.02 1.49 3.92
N GLN A 42 10.21 1.26 2.88
CA GLN A 42 10.70 0.91 1.56
C GLN A 42 11.11 2.18 0.79
N ASN A 43 12.33 2.22 0.27
CA ASN A 43 12.81 3.36 -0.50
C ASN A 43 12.40 3.24 -1.97
N ILE A 44 11.13 3.54 -2.27
CA ILE A 44 10.57 3.50 -3.62
C ILE A 44 9.91 4.82 -4.02
N ALA A 45 9.72 5.01 -5.33
CA ALA A 45 8.92 6.09 -5.88
C ALA A 45 7.42 5.87 -5.62
N VAL A 46 6.65 6.96 -5.58
CA VAL A 46 5.17 6.95 -5.54
C VAL A 46 4.66 7.51 -6.86
N ASP A 47 4.86 6.76 -7.93
CA ASP A 47 4.54 7.15 -9.31
C ASP A 47 3.17 6.61 -9.78
N GLY A 48 2.66 5.58 -9.09
CA GLY A 48 1.46 4.85 -9.47
C GLY A 48 1.70 3.76 -10.49
N ASN A 49 2.94 3.34 -10.72
CA ASN A 49 3.29 2.21 -11.58
C ASN A 49 3.77 1.03 -10.74
N PHE A 50 3.09 -0.11 -10.83
CA PHE A 50 3.46 -1.30 -10.08
C PHE A 50 4.54 -2.08 -10.85
N GLY A 51 5.76 -1.55 -10.80
CA GLY A 51 6.95 -2.12 -11.42
C GLY A 51 7.80 -2.99 -10.48
N PRO A 52 9.01 -3.40 -10.91
CA PRO A 52 9.87 -4.30 -10.14
C PRO A 52 10.19 -3.78 -8.72
N ALA A 53 10.38 -2.47 -8.56
CA ALA A 53 10.64 -1.86 -7.26
C ALA A 53 9.45 -2.01 -6.31
N THR A 54 8.21 -1.81 -6.80
CA THR A 54 7.01 -1.97 -5.96
C THR A 54 6.75 -3.44 -5.64
N PHE A 55 7.00 -4.35 -6.58
CA PHE A 55 6.92 -5.80 -6.36
C PHE A 55 7.86 -6.26 -5.23
N THR A 56 9.15 -5.90 -5.30
CA THR A 56 10.14 -6.25 -4.27
C THR A 56 9.78 -5.63 -2.91
N ALA A 57 9.38 -4.35 -2.91
CA ALA A 57 8.96 -3.67 -1.69
C ALA A 57 7.74 -4.33 -1.04
N LEU A 58 6.78 -4.80 -1.85
CA LEU A 58 5.62 -5.51 -1.35
C LEU A 58 5.99 -6.85 -0.72
N LYS A 59 6.85 -7.64 -1.37
CA LYS A 59 7.35 -8.90 -0.78
C LYS A 59 8.04 -8.68 0.57
N ASN A 60 8.85 -7.63 0.68
CA ASN A 60 9.51 -7.26 1.94
C ASN A 60 8.53 -6.83 3.03
N ALA A 61 7.39 -6.23 2.66
CA ALA A 61 6.34 -5.91 3.61
C ALA A 61 5.57 -7.16 4.03
N GLN A 62 5.18 -8.01 3.07
CA GLN A 62 4.45 -9.27 3.32
C GLN A 62 5.23 -10.23 4.21
N SER A 63 6.56 -10.30 4.10
CA SER A 63 7.38 -11.16 4.96
C SER A 63 7.34 -10.77 6.45
N LYS A 64 6.87 -9.55 6.76
CA LYS A 64 6.65 -9.05 8.12
C LYS A 64 5.22 -9.27 8.62
N LEU A 65 4.34 -9.84 7.79
CA LEU A 65 2.92 -10.03 8.11
C LEU A 65 2.65 -11.50 8.43
N ALA A 66 2.08 -11.76 9.60
CA ALA A 66 1.68 -13.11 9.98
C ALA A 66 0.50 -13.59 9.12
N GLY A 67 0.62 -14.80 8.57
CA GLY A 67 -0.46 -15.43 7.78
C GLY A 67 -0.62 -14.87 6.36
N VAL A 68 0.34 -14.11 5.84
CA VAL A 68 0.33 -13.56 4.47
C VAL A 68 1.47 -14.16 3.66
N ALA A 69 1.17 -14.64 2.45
CA ALA A 69 2.19 -15.09 1.52
C ALA A 69 3.02 -13.90 0.99
N SER A 70 4.34 -14.07 0.87
CA SER A 70 5.23 -13.07 0.27
C SER A 70 5.34 -13.23 -1.24
N ASP A 71 4.19 -13.19 -1.93
CA ASP A 71 4.05 -13.44 -3.37
C ASP A 71 4.25 -12.19 -4.25
N GLY A 72 4.28 -11.01 -3.64
CA GLY A 72 4.37 -9.73 -4.36
C GLY A 72 3.08 -9.32 -5.03
N VAL A 73 1.94 -9.88 -4.59
CA VAL A 73 0.59 -9.50 -5.01
C VAL A 73 -0.16 -8.87 -3.83
N TYR A 74 -0.69 -7.67 -4.05
CA TYR A 74 -1.60 -7.07 -3.10
C TYR A 74 -2.97 -7.69 -3.34
N GLY A 75 -3.38 -8.63 -2.50
CA GLY A 75 -4.71 -9.24 -2.54
C GLY A 75 -5.39 -9.17 -1.17
N TYR A 76 -6.52 -9.88 -1.02
CA TYR A 76 -7.36 -9.85 0.18
C TYR A 76 -6.59 -9.95 1.51
N TYR A 77 -5.72 -10.95 1.64
CA TYR A 77 -4.96 -11.18 2.88
C TYR A 77 -3.93 -10.07 3.14
N THR A 78 -3.20 -9.66 2.10
CA THR A 78 -2.28 -8.51 2.17
C THR A 78 -3.02 -7.24 2.57
N GLY A 79 -4.17 -6.96 1.96
CA GLY A 79 -4.96 -5.76 2.21
C GLY A 79 -5.51 -5.66 3.64
N ARG A 80 -5.84 -6.80 4.27
CA ARG A 80 -6.28 -6.84 5.68
C ARG A 80 -5.16 -6.75 6.70
N ALA A 81 -3.94 -7.11 6.32
CA ALA A 81 -2.80 -7.18 7.23
C ALA A 81 -1.83 -5.99 7.09
N ILE A 82 -1.78 -5.33 5.93
CA ILE A 82 -0.89 -4.19 5.72
C ILE A 82 -1.38 -2.96 6.49
N LYS A 83 -0.44 -2.17 7.00
CA LYS A 83 -0.71 -0.87 7.61
C LYS A 83 -0.80 0.23 6.55
N PHE A 84 -1.66 1.20 6.78
CA PHE A 84 -1.84 2.38 5.94
C PHE A 84 -1.32 3.65 6.64
N PRO A 85 -0.70 4.57 5.89
CA PRO A 85 -0.24 5.83 6.44
C PRO A 85 -1.40 6.82 6.55
N TYR A 86 -1.47 7.49 7.69
CA TYR A 86 -2.37 8.59 7.96
C TYR A 86 -1.58 9.89 7.92
N PHE A 87 -2.16 10.91 7.29
CA PHE A 87 -1.57 12.23 7.17
C PHE A 87 -2.45 13.27 7.88
N THR A 88 -1.80 14.30 8.41
CA THR A 88 -2.49 15.49 8.94
C THR A 88 -3.14 16.28 7.80
N PRO A 89 -4.08 17.21 8.09
CA PRO A 89 -4.65 18.10 7.07
C PRO A 89 -3.60 18.95 6.34
N THR A 90 -2.45 19.20 6.97
CA THR A 90 -1.31 19.93 6.38
C THR A 90 -0.42 19.05 5.51
N GLY A 91 -0.73 17.76 5.36
CA GLY A 91 0.03 16.80 4.54
C GLY A 91 1.22 16.14 5.25
N ALA A 92 1.42 16.39 6.54
CA ALA A 92 2.49 15.75 7.31
C ALA A 92 2.14 14.30 7.64
N PHE A 93 3.10 13.39 7.52
CA PHE A 93 2.93 12.00 7.97
C PHE A 93 2.69 11.97 9.48
N TYR A 94 1.66 11.25 9.91
CA TYR A 94 1.25 11.18 11.32
C TYR A 94 1.51 9.79 11.91
N THR A 95 0.95 8.74 11.32
CA THR A 95 1.08 7.39 11.87
C THR A 95 0.74 6.32 10.83
N CYS A 96 1.02 5.06 11.16
CA CYS A 96 0.61 3.89 10.40
C CYS A 96 -0.34 3.03 11.22
N ARG A 97 -1.52 2.74 10.66
CA ARG A 97 -2.50 1.83 11.28
C ARG A 97 -2.97 0.79 10.29
#